data_AF-A0A376VB62-F1
#
_entry.id   AF-A0A376VB62-F1
#
_cell.length_a   1.000
_cell.length_b   1.000
_cell.length_c   1.000
_cell.angle_alpha   90.00
_cell.angle_beta   90.00
_cell.angle_gamma   90.00
#
_symmetry.space_group_name_H-M   'P 1'
#
loop_
_entity.id
_entity.type
_entity.pdbx_description
1 polymer ?
#
loop_
_entity_poly.entity_id
_entity_poly.type
_entity_poly.pdbx_seq_one_letter_code
_entity_poly.pdbx_strand_id
1 'polypeptide(L)'
;MPLVIHGGSGIAPEILRSFVNYRVAKVNIASDLRKAFITAVGKAYVNNHNEANLARVMASAKNAVEEDVYSKILMMNEGHRLVK
;
A
#
# COMPACT_ATOMS: atom_id res chain seq x y z
N MET A 1 5.08 -15.26 -21.42
CA MET A 1 5.24 -13.82 -21.11
C MET A 1 4.56 -13.54 -19.76
N PRO A 2 5.21 -12.85 -18.81
CA PRO A 2 4.58 -12.40 -17.57
C PRO A 2 3.56 -11.28 -17.84
N LEU A 3 2.41 -11.30 -17.14
CA LEU A 3 1.38 -10.26 -17.26
C LEU A 3 1.57 -9.14 -16.22
N VAL A 4 1.11 -7.94 -16.56
CA VAL A 4 1.15 -6.74 -15.71
C VAL A 4 -0.24 -6.15 -15.60
N ILE A 5 -0.69 -5.88 -14.37
CA ILE A 5 -1.97 -5.21 -14.11
C ILE A 5 -1.72 -3.74 -13.76
N HIS A 6 -2.35 -2.86 -14.53
CA HIS A 6 -2.45 -1.43 -14.21
C HIS A 6 -3.70 -1.20 -13.34
N GLY A 7 -3.61 -0.31 -12.36
CA GLY A 7 -4.75 0.06 -11.52
C GLY A 7 -5.14 -1.00 -10.49
N GLY A 8 -4.18 -1.54 -9.73
CA GLY A 8 -4.47 -2.52 -8.67
C GLY A 8 -5.05 -1.94 -7.38
N SER A 9 -5.11 -0.61 -7.25
CA SER A 9 -5.66 0.05 -6.07
C SER A 9 -7.16 -0.19 -5.93
N GLY A 10 -7.62 -0.50 -4.73
CA GLY A 10 -9.03 -0.79 -4.43
C GLY A 10 -9.54 -2.16 -4.89
N ILE A 11 -8.73 -2.98 -5.55
CA ILE A 11 -9.09 -4.37 -5.85
C ILE A 11 -9.06 -5.18 -4.55
N ALA A 12 -10.07 -6.03 -4.36
CA ALA A 12 -10.19 -6.87 -3.17
C ALA A 12 -8.98 -7.83 -3.02
N PRO A 13 -8.49 -8.07 -1.80
CA PRO A 13 -7.34 -8.94 -1.53
C PRO A 13 -7.39 -10.32 -2.18
N GLU A 14 -8.54 -10.98 -2.12
CA GLU A 14 -8.80 -12.29 -2.72
C GLU A 14 -8.68 -12.28 -4.24
N ILE A 15 -9.08 -11.19 -4.91
CA ILE A 15 -8.92 -11.04 -6.35
C ILE A 15 -7.43 -10.84 -6.68
N LEU A 16 -6.73 -9.96 -5.96
CA LEU A 16 -5.29 -9.75 -6.15
C LEU A 16 -4.48 -11.03 -5.93
N ARG A 17 -4.85 -11.86 -4.95
CA ARG A 17 -4.24 -13.18 -4.73
C ARG A 17 -4.49 -14.13 -5.88
N SER A 18 -5.69 -14.12 -6.48
CA SER A 18 -6.01 -15.01 -7.60
C SER A 18 -5.13 -14.80 -8.84
N PHE A 19 -4.49 -13.63 -8.98
CA PHE A 19 -3.68 -13.26 -10.13
C PHE A 19 -2.48 -14.18 -10.39
N VAL A 20 -1.97 -14.85 -9.36
CA VAL A 20 -0.89 -15.84 -9.49
C VAL A 20 -1.29 -17.01 -10.40
N ASN A 21 -2.58 -17.36 -10.43
CA ASN A 21 -3.13 -18.42 -11.28
C ASN A 21 -3.15 -18.03 -12.77
N TYR A 22 -2.99 -16.74 -13.08
CA TYR A 22 -3.09 -16.18 -14.43
C TYR A 22 -1.75 -15.66 -14.98
N ARG A 23 -0.62 -16.04 -14.35
CA ARG A 23 0.74 -15.61 -14.75
C ARG A 23 0.95 -14.08 -14.69
N VAL A 24 0.19 -13.38 -13.85
CA VAL A 24 0.47 -11.98 -13.50
C VAL A 24 1.68 -11.94 -12.58
N ALA A 25 2.67 -11.14 -12.95
CA ALA A 25 3.92 -10.99 -12.20
C ALA A 25 4.08 -9.61 -11.57
N LYS A 26 3.27 -8.62 -11.96
CA LYS A 26 3.36 -7.25 -11.47
C LYS A 26 1.99 -6.60 -11.39
N VAL A 27 1.75 -5.92 -10.28
CA VAL A 27 0.55 -5.10 -10.05
C VAL A 27 0.99 -3.68 -9.71
N ASN A 28 0.43 -2.68 -10.38
CA ASN A 28 0.70 -1.27 -10.09
C ASN A 28 -0.29 -0.74 -9.03
N ILE A 29 0.21 -0.29 -7.89
CA ILE A 29 -0.55 0.32 -6.79
C ILE A 29 -0.10 1.78 -6.63
N ALA A 30 -1.04 2.73 -6.62
CA ALA A 30 -0.71 4.15 -6.50
C ALA A 30 -1.74 4.95 -5.69
N SER A 31 -3.03 4.76 -5.97
CA SER A 31 -4.09 5.53 -5.30
C SER A 31 -4.21 5.18 -3.81
N ASP A 32 -4.02 3.91 -3.45
CA ASP A 32 -4.03 3.48 -2.04
C ASP A 32 -2.89 4.15 -1.24
N LEU A 33 -1.68 4.20 -1.80
CA LEU A 33 -0.51 4.84 -1.16
C LEU A 33 -0.74 6.34 -0.94
N ARG A 34 -1.28 7.04 -1.95
CA ARG A 34 -1.65 8.46 -1.82
C ARG A 34 -2.74 8.67 -0.77
N LYS A 35 -3.73 7.77 -0.71
CA LYS A 35 -4.80 7.81 0.28
C LYS A 35 -4.26 7.59 1.69
N ALA A 36 -3.35 6.64 1.90
CA ALA A 36 -2.68 6.40 3.19
C ALA A 36 -1.93 7.66 3.64
N PHE A 37 -1.13 8.24 2.75
CA PHE A 37 -0.38 9.47 3.01
C PHE A 37 -1.28 10.64 3.41
N ILE A 38 -2.25 11.01 2.56
CA ILE A 38 -3.09 12.20 2.80
C ILE A 38 -3.98 12.01 4.04
N THR A 39 -4.40 10.78 4.32
CA THR A 39 -5.16 10.45 5.53
C THR A 39 -4.30 10.63 6.78
N ALA A 40 -3.04 10.19 6.76
CA ALA A 40 -2.13 10.36 7.89
C ALA A 40 -1.82 11.84 8.18
N VAL A 41 -1.60 12.64 7.13
CA VAL A 41 -1.44 14.09 7.25
C VAL A 41 -2.71 14.74 7.82
N GLY A 42 -3.89 14.40 7.28
CA GLY A 42 -5.17 14.92 7.77
C GLY A 42 -5.44 14.58 9.23
N LYS A 43 -5.12 13.34 9.66
CA LYS A 43 -5.20 12.93 11.06
C LYS A 43 -4.26 13.74 11.96
N ALA A 44 -3.02 13.99 11.52
CA ALA A 44 -2.09 14.82 12.27
C ALA A 44 -2.65 16.23 12.51
N TYR A 45 -3.28 16.83 11.49
CA TYR A 45 -3.96 18.12 11.61
C TYR A 45 -5.14 18.06 12.59
N VAL A 46 -6.08 17.12 12.42
CA VAL A 46 -7.26 16.97 13.29
C VAL A 46 -6.86 16.74 14.76
N ASN A 47 -5.79 16.00 15.01
CA ASN A 47 -5.29 15.73 16.37
C ASN A 47 -4.63 16.96 17.01
N ASN A 48 -4.03 17.85 16.22
CA ASN A 48 -3.40 19.07 16.70
C ASN A 48 -3.36 20.15 15.60
N HIS A 49 -4.32 21.06 15.62
CA HIS A 49 -4.38 22.17 14.65
C HIS A 49 -3.21 23.16 14.76
N ASN A 50 -2.43 23.12 15.84
CA ASN A 50 -1.22 23.96 16.04
C ASN A 50 0.08 23.20 15.70
N GLU A 51 0.00 22.01 15.10
CA GLU A 51 1.17 21.27 14.68
C GLU A 51 1.98 22.03 13.63
N ALA A 52 3.21 22.40 13.98
CA ALA A 52 4.16 23.05 13.07
C ALA A 52 5.40 22.20 12.79
N ASN A 53 5.59 21.06 13.47
CA ASN A 53 6.72 20.16 13.21
C ASN A 53 6.44 19.30 11.98
N LEU A 54 6.80 19.84 10.82
CA LEU A 54 6.64 19.15 9.54
C LEU A 54 7.35 17.80 9.49
N ALA A 55 8.53 17.68 10.07
CA ALA A 55 9.30 16.43 10.08
C ALA A 55 8.51 15.31 10.79
N ARG A 56 7.87 15.62 11.91
CA ARG A 56 7.00 14.66 12.62
C ARG A 56 5.79 14.26 11.80
N VAL A 57 5.11 15.21 11.16
CA VAL A 57 3.94 14.91 10.30
C VAL A 57 4.34 14.02 9.13
N MET A 58 5.45 14.33 8.46
CA MET A 58 5.95 13.58 7.32
C MET A 58 6.44 12.19 7.72
N ALA A 59 7.05 12.03 8.90
CA ALA A 59 7.42 10.72 9.44
C ALA A 59 6.18 9.83 9.64
N SER A 60 5.11 10.37 10.22
CA SER A 60 3.85 9.63 10.38
C SER A 60 3.22 9.24 9.05
N ALA A 61 3.24 10.16 8.06
CA ALA A 61 2.71 9.89 6.73
C ALA A 61 3.54 8.83 5.98
N LYS A 62 4.87 8.87 6.09
CA LYS A 62 5.77 7.83 5.57
C LYS A 62 5.45 6.47 6.20
N ASN A 63 5.32 6.40 7.52
CA ASN A 63 5.03 5.14 8.21
C ASN A 63 3.69 4.53 7.75
N ALA A 64 2.66 5.36 7.54
CA ALA A 64 1.37 4.89 7.04
C ALA A 64 1.47 4.32 5.60
N VAL A 65 2.30 4.92 4.75
CA VAL A 65 2.58 4.38 3.40
C VAL A 65 3.36 3.07 3.48
N GLU A 66 4.38 2.99 4.36
CA GLU A 66 5.16 1.76 4.55
C GLU A 66 4.31 0.59 5.04
N GLU A 67 3.38 0.84 5.95
CA GLU A 67 2.44 -0.16 6.44
C GLU A 67 1.50 -0.66 5.33
N ASP A 68 0.95 0.24 4.51
CA ASP A 68 0.09 -0.13 3.38
C ASP A 68 0.86 -0.93 2.31
N VAL A 69 2.13 -0.56 2.04
CA VAL A 69 3.02 -1.32 1.15
C VAL A 69 3.28 -2.71 1.70
N TYR A 70 3.67 -2.83 2.96
CA TYR A 70 4.03 -4.11 3.57
C TYR A 70 2.82 -5.07 3.61
N SER A 71 1.66 -4.55 3.99
CA SER A 71 0.40 -5.30 3.98
C SER A 71 0.08 -5.85 2.59
N LYS A 72 0.20 -5.04 1.54
CA LYS A 72 -0.04 -5.49 0.16
C LYS A 72 0.98 -6.52 -0.31
N ILE A 73 2.26 -6.36 0.02
CA ILE A 73 3.31 -7.33 -0.31
C ILE A 73 3.00 -8.69 0.32
N LEU A 74 2.71 -8.70 1.63
CA LEU A 74 2.37 -9.93 2.35
C LEU A 74 1.12 -10.59 1.77
N MET A 75 0.06 -9.82 1.55
CA MET A 75 -1.20 -10.31 0.97
C MET A 75 -1.00 -10.90 -0.43
N MET A 76 -0.20 -10.28 -1.30
CA MET A 76 0.05 -10.79 -2.66
C MET A 76 0.92 -12.06 -2.67
N ASN A 77 1.76 -12.26 -1.67
CA ASN A 77 2.70 -13.39 -1.58
C ASN A 77 2.28 -14.44 -0.53
N GLU A 78 1.09 -14.30 0.06
CA GLU A 78 0.56 -15.24 1.04
C GLU A 78 0.48 -16.66 0.42
N GLY A 79 1.09 -17.64 1.09
CA GLY A 79 1.18 -19.01 0.59
C GLY A 79 2.34 -19.28 -0.39
N HIS A 80 3.01 -18.25 -0.92
CA HIS A 80 4.24 -18.38 -1.70
C HIS A 80 5.45 -18.31 -0.76
N ARG A 81 5.75 -19.43 -0.07
CA ARG A 81 7.03 -19.58 0.63
C ARG A 81 8.15 -19.54 -0.41
N LEU A 82 9.16 -18.70 -0.21
CA LEU A 82 10.41 -18.75 -0.96
C LEU A 82 10.94 -20.19 -0.84
N VAL A 83 10.80 -20.97 -1.91
CA VAL A 83 11.54 -22.22 -2.04
C VAL A 83 12.99 -21.77 -2.16
N LYS A 84 13.75 -21.96 -1.08
CA LYS A 84 15.21 -21.87 -1.12
C LYS A 84 15.75 -23.00 -1.99
#